data_AF-A0A0C3D1P9-F1
#
_entry.id   AF-A0A0C3D1P9-F1
#
_cell.length_a   1.000
_cell.length_b   1.000
_cell.length_c   1.000
_cell.angle_alpha   90.00
_cell.angle_beta   90.00
_cell.angle_gamma   90.00
#
_symmetry.space_group_name_H-M   'P 1'
#
loop_
_entity.id
_entity.type
_entity.pdbx_description
1 polymer ?
#
loop_
_entity_poly.entity_id
_entity_poly.type
_entity_poly.pdbx_seq_one_letter_code
_entity_poly.pdbx_strand_id
1 'polypeptide(L)'
;MTTAGIEPVAIPPSYDVEGEIAERPWGLSARVDPSVTFEEYIHWAKIEREQEMEANRLYVEERGPMTVSTVLKNRFSKGVHHENQKKAEAAARVTVQEEVAGSGSDDAVDEKGVIADVSAVSNPNQEEWRVAARALRTASWGTIFYLITTDILGWASTPFVFASVGYGPGVALYIIFGAAAGFSGWILWQVFLGLDSSRYPLLSFGDTYFRVYGPFARHFINVAQSLQQFMTVCVLILGNGVVISQLASEKICFIACMIIFMAVGMAFGSIRSLQRLGWLANASVWLNIVSFIIIMVAASHFGIDYEAITASTLINTIEPVKTFAGPPPDAYQQQAPGFAGQFNGINSMVYSYGGALLFIAFLAEMRHPMDFWKGMLMAQCFICFVYIFFGAFVYSFYGQYAASNIVNVVQPLALQTVSNVLALITAAIACLLYFNIGLKTVYLEIFQEILNFPTITSRKGKLLWYALGPIYWILAFLIAAAVPNLNGISGIVGALLILNFTYTFPAFLYIGYRCQIDAALPGEGFDPVTRVTVRHDSGLKRWTRGFMKNWHVNVINTIYFLGGLVCSGMGSWAAIEGLIAVFGPGGTVASSYGCASPV
;
A
#
# COMPACT_ATOMS: atom_id res chain seq x y z
N MET A 1 49.75 -49.25 -32.13
CA MET A 1 49.40 -47.86 -32.52
C MET A 1 48.65 -47.94 -33.83
N THR A 2 47.32 -47.90 -33.77
CA THR A 2 46.43 -47.72 -34.92
C THR A 2 45.15 -47.11 -34.39
N THR A 3 44.95 -45.85 -34.73
CA THR A 3 43.85 -44.97 -34.37
C THR A 3 42.56 -45.40 -35.07
N ALA A 4 41.53 -45.77 -34.30
CA ALA A 4 40.18 -45.97 -34.80
C ALA A 4 39.46 -44.61 -34.88
N GLY A 5 39.01 -44.25 -36.08
CA GLY A 5 38.30 -43.01 -36.37
C GLY A 5 36.87 -43.01 -35.84
N ILE A 6 36.45 -41.85 -35.34
CA ILE A 6 35.08 -41.54 -34.91
C ILE A 6 34.30 -41.09 -36.16
N GLU A 7 33.21 -41.78 -36.50
CA GLU A 7 32.24 -41.31 -37.50
C GLU A 7 31.46 -40.09 -36.96
N PRO A 8 31.26 -39.03 -37.75
CA PRO A 8 30.47 -37.88 -37.33
C PRO A 8 28.98 -38.23 -37.29
N VAL A 9 28.36 -38.04 -36.13
CA VAL A 9 26.91 -38.13 -35.92
C VAL A 9 26.21 -37.06 -36.77
N ALA A 10 25.30 -37.50 -37.63
CA ALA A 10 24.51 -36.64 -38.50
C ALA A 10 23.64 -35.67 -37.68
N ILE A 11 23.79 -34.37 -37.94
CA ILE A 11 22.95 -33.30 -37.42
C ILE A 11 21.59 -33.40 -38.14
N PRO A 12 20.44 -33.44 -37.45
CA PRO A 12 19.14 -33.42 -38.12
C PRO A 12 18.92 -32.08 -38.83
N PRO A 13 18.17 -32.05 -39.95
CA PRO A 13 18.02 -30.86 -40.77
C PRO A 13 17.39 -29.71 -39.97
N SER A 14 18.00 -28.53 -40.08
CA SER A 14 17.44 -27.28 -39.62
C SER A 14 16.11 -27.04 -40.33
N TYR A 15 15.02 -27.01 -39.58
CA TYR A 15 13.78 -26.43 -40.08
C TYR A 15 14.00 -24.92 -40.16
N ASP A 16 14.12 -24.40 -41.39
CA ASP A 16 13.96 -22.99 -41.68
C ASP A 16 12.55 -22.57 -41.26
N VAL A 17 12.43 -21.89 -40.12
CA VAL A 17 11.21 -21.17 -39.76
C VAL A 17 11.28 -19.82 -40.46
N GLU A 18 11.02 -19.82 -41.77
CA GLU A 18 10.68 -18.60 -42.51
C GLU A 18 9.30 -18.13 -42.07
N GLY A 19 9.32 -17.33 -41.02
CA GLY A 19 8.24 -16.44 -40.62
C GLY A 19 8.88 -15.44 -39.67
N GLU A 20 8.96 -14.16 -40.07
CA GLU A 20 9.33 -13.10 -39.15
C GLU A 20 8.43 -13.20 -37.92
N ILE A 21 8.98 -13.68 -36.80
CA ILE A 21 8.26 -13.73 -35.54
C ILE A 21 8.11 -12.29 -35.09
N ALA A 22 6.97 -11.68 -35.43
CA ALA A 22 6.62 -10.31 -35.08
C ALA A 22 7.04 -10.03 -33.63
N GLU A 23 7.75 -8.92 -33.41
CA GLU A 23 8.14 -8.51 -32.07
C GLU A 23 6.90 -8.36 -31.20
N ARG A 24 6.86 -9.11 -30.08
CA ARG A 24 5.79 -8.91 -29.10
C ARG A 24 5.90 -7.47 -28.58
N PRO A 25 4.77 -6.79 -28.34
CA PRO A 25 4.79 -5.51 -27.68
C PRO A 25 5.57 -5.65 -26.36
N TRP A 26 6.28 -4.58 -25.97
CA TRP A 26 7.05 -4.52 -24.74
C TRP A 26 6.80 -3.20 -24.01
N GLY A 27 7.13 -3.15 -22.73
CA GLY A 27 6.85 -2.00 -21.87
C GLY A 27 5.40 -1.98 -21.39
N LEU A 28 4.81 -0.79 -21.27
CA LEU A 28 3.48 -0.60 -20.69
C LEU A 28 2.36 -1.30 -21.48
N SER A 29 2.50 -1.40 -22.80
CA SER A 29 1.54 -2.07 -23.68
C SER A 29 1.48 -3.60 -23.45
N ALA A 30 2.58 -4.18 -22.97
CA ALA A 30 2.72 -5.61 -22.75
C ALA A 30 2.47 -6.05 -21.30
N ARG A 31 2.27 -5.08 -20.40
CA ARG A 31 2.07 -5.29 -18.95
C ARG A 31 0.96 -6.29 -18.65
N VAL A 32 -0.10 -6.27 -19.47
CA VAL A 32 -1.37 -7.00 -19.26
C VAL A 32 -1.71 -7.90 -20.45
N ASP A 33 -0.71 -8.22 -21.28
CA ASP A 33 -0.90 -9.08 -22.45
C ASP A 33 -1.12 -10.54 -22.01
N PRO A 34 -2.30 -11.14 -22.29
CA PRO A 34 -2.61 -12.52 -21.88
C PRO A 34 -1.81 -13.59 -22.65
N SER A 35 -1.10 -13.22 -23.73
CA SER A 35 -0.25 -14.14 -24.50
C SER A 35 1.11 -14.41 -23.86
N VAL A 36 1.51 -13.59 -22.88
CA VAL A 36 2.78 -13.72 -22.16
C VAL A 36 2.63 -14.78 -21.07
N THR A 37 3.52 -15.77 -21.11
CA THR A 37 3.46 -16.91 -20.17
C THR A 37 4.19 -16.62 -18.87
N PHE A 38 3.84 -17.35 -17.81
CA PHE A 38 4.53 -17.25 -16.53
C PHE A 38 6.05 -17.49 -16.63
N GLU A 39 6.46 -18.49 -17.41
CA GLU A 39 7.87 -18.82 -17.63
C GLU A 39 8.62 -17.70 -18.37
N GLU A 40 7.95 -17.01 -19.29
CA GLU A 40 8.49 -15.84 -19.97
C GLU A 40 8.72 -14.68 -18.99
N TYR A 41 7.76 -14.39 -18.10
CA TYR A 41 7.96 -13.39 -17.04
C TYR A 41 9.17 -13.71 -16.17
N ILE A 42 9.32 -14.97 -15.73
CA ILE A 42 10.46 -15.40 -14.90
C ILE A 42 11.79 -15.25 -15.65
N HIS A 43 11.83 -15.63 -16.92
CA HIS A 43 13.03 -15.53 -17.73
C HIS A 43 13.54 -14.08 -17.80
N TRP A 44 12.66 -13.14 -18.15
CA TRP A 44 13.01 -11.72 -18.24
C TRP A 44 13.27 -11.07 -16.88
N ALA A 45 12.55 -11.47 -15.84
CA ALA A 45 12.79 -11.00 -14.49
C ALA A 45 14.18 -11.41 -14.00
N LYS A 46 14.61 -12.66 -14.25
CA LYS A 46 15.95 -13.14 -13.88
C LYS A 46 17.06 -12.33 -14.54
N ILE A 47 16.94 -12.08 -15.85
CA ILE A 47 17.91 -11.25 -16.59
C ILE A 47 17.94 -9.82 -16.01
N GLU A 48 16.78 -9.23 -15.73
CA GLU A 48 16.72 -7.90 -15.12
C GLU A 48 17.43 -7.87 -13.76
N ARG A 49 17.23 -8.90 -12.92
CA ARG A 49 17.87 -8.97 -11.60
C ARG A 49 19.39 -9.09 -11.70
N GLU A 50 19.91 -9.91 -12.61
CA GLU A 50 21.36 -10.05 -12.83
C GLU A 50 21.97 -8.70 -13.26
N GLN A 51 21.29 -7.98 -14.16
CA GLN A 51 21.72 -6.66 -14.62
C GLN A 51 21.64 -5.58 -13.53
N GLU A 52 20.58 -5.59 -12.71
CA GLU A 52 20.45 -4.66 -11.57
C GLU A 52 21.56 -4.90 -10.53
N MET A 53 21.95 -6.15 -10.29
CA MET A 53 23.07 -6.48 -9.40
C MET A 53 24.39 -5.95 -9.95
N GLU A 54 24.65 -6.13 -11.24
CA GLU A 54 25.86 -5.60 -11.88
C GLU A 54 25.91 -4.07 -11.88
N ALA A 55 24.80 -3.42 -12.23
CA ALA A 55 24.70 -1.96 -12.18
C ALA A 55 24.91 -1.41 -10.76
N ASN A 56 24.41 -2.12 -9.73
CA ASN A 56 24.64 -1.73 -8.34
C ASN A 56 26.10 -1.97 -7.91
N ARG A 57 26.75 -3.05 -8.38
CA ARG A 57 28.18 -3.29 -8.13
C ARG A 57 29.03 -2.14 -8.68
N LEU A 58 28.83 -1.77 -9.95
CA LEU A 58 29.52 -0.64 -10.57
C LEU A 58 29.26 0.67 -9.83
N TYR A 59 28.02 0.91 -9.41
CA TYR A 59 27.67 2.09 -8.62
C TYR A 59 28.38 2.14 -7.26
N VAL A 60 28.50 1.00 -6.56
CA VAL A 60 29.20 0.92 -5.27
C VAL A 60 30.71 1.15 -5.45
N GLU A 61 31.29 0.64 -6.53
CA GLU A 61 32.69 0.89 -6.91
C GLU A 61 32.94 2.37 -7.22
N GLU A 62 32.06 3.02 -8.00
CA GLU A 62 32.14 4.45 -8.31
C GLU A 62 31.97 5.35 -7.08
N ARG A 63 31.12 4.95 -6.13
CA ARG A 63 30.83 5.74 -4.91
C ARG A 63 32.00 5.72 -3.90
N GLY A 64 32.81 4.67 -3.88
CA GLY A 64 33.88 4.48 -2.90
C GLY A 64 33.40 4.20 -1.46
N PRO A 65 34.33 4.01 -0.50
CA PRO A 65 34.00 3.62 0.88
C PRO A 65 33.25 4.71 1.66
N MET A 66 32.22 4.30 2.40
CA MET A 66 31.39 5.19 3.21
C MET A 66 32.01 5.43 4.59
N THR A 67 32.78 6.51 4.74
CA THR A 67 33.20 7.02 6.05
C THR A 67 32.11 7.92 6.65
N VAL A 68 32.04 8.03 7.99
CA VAL A 68 31.04 8.88 8.70
C VAL A 68 31.07 10.34 8.20
N SER A 69 32.26 10.86 7.91
CA SER A 69 32.46 12.19 7.30
C SER A 69 31.82 12.32 5.90
N THR A 70 31.94 11.26 5.09
CA THR A 70 31.38 11.18 3.72
C THR A 70 29.86 11.10 3.76
N VAL A 71 29.27 10.42 4.75
CA VAL A 71 27.80 10.38 4.96
C VAL A 71 27.25 11.75 5.33
N LEU A 72 27.93 12.50 6.21
CA LEU A 72 27.53 13.86 6.57
C LEU A 72 27.67 14.84 5.39
N LYS A 73 28.78 14.80 4.66
CA LYS A 73 28.99 15.64 3.47
C LYS A 73 27.98 15.34 2.35
N ASN A 74 27.62 14.08 2.15
CA ASN A 74 26.63 13.67 1.15
C ASN A 74 25.19 14.09 1.51
N ARG A 75 24.89 14.44 2.77
CA ARG A 75 23.60 15.06 3.13
C ARG A 75 23.49 16.54 2.73
N PHE A 76 24.62 17.22 2.53
CA PHE A 76 24.68 18.65 2.14
C PHE A 76 25.15 18.88 0.70
N SER A 77 25.74 17.87 0.05
CA SER A 77 26.05 17.88 -1.38
C SER A 77 24.85 17.39 -2.19
N LYS A 78 24.63 17.96 -3.38
CA LYS A 78 23.74 17.35 -4.39
C LYS A 78 24.45 16.08 -4.89
N GLY A 79 24.26 14.98 -4.16
CA GLY A 79 25.06 13.76 -4.34
C GLY A 79 25.01 13.18 -5.76
N VAL A 80 25.87 12.19 -6.01
CA VAL A 80 26.05 11.47 -7.29
C VAL A 80 24.72 11.08 -7.96
N HIS A 81 23.68 10.81 -7.18
CA HIS A 81 22.33 10.53 -7.68
C HIS A 81 21.68 11.68 -8.46
N HIS A 82 21.84 12.93 -8.00
CA HIS A 82 21.27 14.10 -8.65
C HIS A 82 22.06 14.47 -9.93
N GLU A 83 23.36 14.20 -9.97
CA GLU A 83 24.17 14.38 -11.19
C GLU A 83 23.89 13.30 -12.24
N ASN A 84 23.79 12.02 -11.84
CA ASN A 84 23.46 10.94 -12.77
C ASN A 84 22.01 11.04 -13.28
N GLN A 85 21.06 11.49 -12.44
CA GLN A 85 19.70 11.80 -12.87
C GLN A 85 19.68 12.96 -13.88
N LYS A 86 20.41 14.05 -13.62
CA LYS A 86 20.54 15.15 -14.59
C LYS A 86 21.17 14.71 -15.91
N LYS A 87 22.17 13.83 -15.86
CA LYS A 87 22.81 13.29 -17.08
C LYS A 87 21.84 12.38 -17.86
N ALA A 88 21.07 11.53 -17.17
CA ALA A 88 20.06 10.68 -17.81
C ALA A 88 18.87 11.49 -18.37
N GLU A 89 18.39 12.50 -17.64
CA GLU A 89 17.36 13.43 -18.10
C GLU A 89 17.87 14.28 -19.28
N ALA A 90 19.13 14.70 -19.26
CA ALA A 90 19.75 15.40 -20.38
C ALA A 90 19.90 14.48 -21.61
N ALA A 91 20.31 13.23 -21.43
CA ALA A 91 20.38 12.25 -22.51
C ALA A 91 18.98 12.01 -23.13
N ALA A 92 17.95 11.80 -22.30
CA ALA A 92 16.58 11.63 -22.78
C ALA A 92 16.03 12.87 -23.50
N ARG A 93 16.41 14.09 -23.09
CA ARG A 93 16.03 15.33 -23.77
C ARG A 93 16.71 15.51 -25.12
N VAL A 94 17.98 15.10 -25.24
CA VAL A 94 18.72 15.15 -26.52
C VAL A 94 18.08 14.23 -27.55
N THR A 95 17.66 13.03 -27.16
CA THR A 95 16.96 12.07 -28.05
C THR A 95 15.64 12.63 -28.59
N VAL A 96 14.84 13.28 -27.75
CA VAL A 96 13.57 13.93 -28.18
C VAL A 96 13.84 15.09 -29.14
N GLN A 97 14.97 15.78 -29.03
CA GLN A 97 15.31 16.93 -29.87
C GLN A 97 15.86 16.51 -31.24
N GLU A 98 16.50 15.34 -31.35
CA GLU A 98 16.96 14.76 -32.63
C GLU A 98 15.80 14.19 -33.47
N GLU A 99 14.77 13.62 -32.85
CA GLU A 99 13.59 13.09 -33.58
C GLU A 99 12.65 14.18 -34.10
N VAL A 100 12.49 15.29 -33.36
CA VAL A 100 11.67 16.45 -33.80
C VAL A 100 12.30 17.18 -35.00
N ALA A 101 13.62 17.08 -35.19
CA ALA A 101 14.30 17.59 -36.38
C ALA A 101 14.03 16.76 -37.65
N GLY A 102 13.49 15.53 -37.52
CA GLY A 102 13.21 14.62 -38.62
C GLY A 102 11.76 14.63 -39.14
N SER A 103 10.80 15.15 -38.37
CA SER A 103 9.41 15.30 -38.80
C SER A 103 9.01 16.77 -38.84
N GLY A 104 8.96 17.34 -40.04
CA GLY A 104 8.51 18.73 -40.24
C GLY A 104 7.05 18.92 -39.81
N SER A 105 6.85 19.46 -38.61
CA SER A 105 5.64 20.19 -38.22
C SER A 105 5.95 21.08 -37.03
N ASP A 106 5.94 22.39 -37.26
CA ASP A 106 5.97 23.43 -36.23
C ASP A 106 4.71 23.33 -35.37
N ASP A 107 4.85 22.97 -34.09
CA ASP A 107 3.92 23.41 -33.04
C ASP A 107 4.63 23.41 -31.67
N ALA A 108 4.37 24.48 -30.93
CA ALA A 108 5.19 24.99 -29.84
C ALA A 108 5.29 24.11 -28.58
N VAL A 109 6.48 24.13 -27.99
CA VAL A 109 6.86 23.56 -26.69
C VAL A 109 6.12 24.30 -25.56
N ASP A 110 5.34 23.58 -24.75
CA ASP A 110 4.80 24.09 -23.48
C ASP A 110 5.49 23.40 -22.29
N GLU A 111 6.03 24.24 -21.41
CA GLU A 111 6.88 23.93 -20.29
C GLU A 111 6.02 23.64 -19.06
N LYS A 112 5.65 22.37 -18.84
CA LYS A 112 5.13 21.91 -17.55
C LYS A 112 5.20 20.40 -17.46
N GLY A 113 5.75 19.91 -16.34
CA GLY A 113 5.94 18.50 -15.99
C GLY A 113 4.66 17.68 -16.13
N VAL A 114 4.46 17.16 -17.32
CA VAL A 114 3.58 16.06 -17.65
C VAL A 114 4.48 14.83 -17.70
N ILE A 115 4.06 13.73 -17.09
CA ILE A 115 4.61 12.40 -17.37
C ILE A 115 4.52 12.24 -18.89
N ALA A 116 5.64 12.45 -19.58
CA ALA A 116 5.70 12.27 -21.02
C ALA A 116 5.32 10.82 -21.28
N ASP A 117 4.17 10.68 -21.91
CA ASP A 117 3.60 9.46 -22.39
C ASP A 117 4.57 8.95 -23.46
N VAL A 118 5.39 7.95 -23.11
CA VAL A 118 6.31 7.28 -24.07
C VAL A 118 5.51 6.42 -25.08
N SER A 119 4.18 6.51 -25.07
CA SER A 119 3.31 5.98 -26.13
C SER A 119 3.56 6.62 -27.50
N ALA A 120 4.38 7.68 -27.59
CA ALA A 120 4.76 8.33 -28.84
C ALA A 120 6.12 7.86 -29.42
N VAL A 121 6.82 6.89 -28.82
CA VAL A 121 8.05 6.36 -29.45
C VAL A 121 7.71 5.08 -30.18
N SER A 122 7.62 5.18 -31.51
CA SER A 122 7.65 4.03 -32.40
C SER A 122 9.06 3.43 -32.36
N ASN A 123 9.21 2.32 -31.64
CA ASN A 123 10.41 1.48 -31.50
C ASN A 123 11.69 2.21 -31.01
N PRO A 124 11.78 2.62 -29.72
CA PRO A 124 13.09 2.87 -29.12
C PRO A 124 13.91 1.58 -29.11
N ASN A 125 15.25 1.68 -29.23
CA ASN A 125 16.10 0.52 -29.03
C ASN A 125 15.86 -0.05 -27.61
N GLN A 126 15.85 -1.37 -27.43
CA GLN A 126 15.45 -1.99 -26.16
C GLN A 126 16.30 -1.50 -24.97
N GLU A 127 17.56 -1.17 -25.21
CA GLU A 127 18.48 -0.60 -24.24
C GLU A 127 18.10 0.84 -23.84
N GLU A 128 17.67 1.67 -24.77
CA GLU A 128 17.27 3.06 -24.50
C GLU A 128 15.99 3.10 -23.65
N TRP A 129 15.00 2.27 -23.97
CA TRP A 129 13.82 2.11 -23.12
C TRP A 129 14.19 1.61 -21.72
N ARG A 130 15.10 0.65 -21.62
CA ARG A 130 15.58 0.15 -20.32
C ARG A 130 16.20 1.26 -19.49
N VAL A 131 17.08 2.06 -20.09
CA VAL A 131 17.71 3.20 -19.42
C VAL A 131 16.66 4.22 -18.99
N ALA A 132 15.69 4.55 -19.86
CA ALA A 132 14.59 5.46 -19.54
C ALA A 132 13.69 4.92 -18.41
N ALA A 133 13.29 3.66 -18.48
CA ALA A 133 12.46 2.99 -17.46
C ALA A 133 13.17 2.95 -16.11
N ARG A 134 14.49 2.72 -16.08
CA ARG A 134 15.30 2.79 -14.84
C ARG A 134 15.49 4.21 -14.34
N ALA A 135 15.59 5.20 -15.22
CA ALA A 135 15.71 6.62 -14.81
C ALA A 135 14.45 7.13 -14.09
N LEU A 136 13.27 6.57 -14.41
CA LEU A 136 12.02 6.86 -13.71
C LEU A 136 12.00 6.32 -12.27
N ARG A 137 12.75 5.24 -11.99
CA ARG A 137 12.86 4.63 -10.65
C ARG A 137 13.82 5.42 -9.76
N THR A 138 13.26 6.29 -8.93
CA THR A 138 14.05 7.27 -8.15
C THR A 138 14.13 6.96 -6.64
N ALA A 139 13.27 6.07 -6.12
CA ALA A 139 13.19 5.85 -4.67
C ALA A 139 14.37 5.02 -4.13
N SER A 140 14.93 5.48 -3.02
CA SER A 140 15.95 4.75 -2.25
C SER A 140 15.31 3.89 -1.15
N TRP A 141 16.03 2.93 -0.58
CA TRP A 141 15.53 2.15 0.57
C TRP A 141 15.15 3.05 1.77
N GLY A 142 15.84 4.18 1.97
CA GLY A 142 15.51 5.16 3.01
C GLY A 142 14.21 5.91 2.71
N THR A 143 13.98 6.22 1.43
CA THR A 143 12.68 6.76 0.97
C THR A 143 11.56 5.78 1.24
N ILE A 144 11.79 4.48 1.00
CA ILE A 144 10.82 3.41 1.30
C ILE A 144 10.50 3.33 2.79
N PHE A 145 11.49 3.46 3.68
CA PHE A 145 11.22 3.53 5.12
C PHE A 145 10.19 4.62 5.45
N TYR A 146 10.38 5.85 4.93
CA TYR A 146 9.46 6.96 5.18
C TYR A 146 8.10 6.76 4.52
N LEU A 147 8.05 6.21 3.30
CA LEU A 147 6.80 5.92 2.60
C LEU A 147 5.96 4.88 3.35
N ILE A 148 6.55 3.74 3.72
CA ILE A 148 5.88 2.69 4.50
C ILE A 148 5.44 3.25 5.85
N THR A 149 6.31 4.00 6.54
CA THR A 149 5.96 4.57 7.84
C THR A 149 4.81 5.57 7.72
N THR A 150 4.81 6.45 6.70
CA THR A 150 3.71 7.41 6.51
C THR A 150 2.40 6.73 6.16
N ASP A 151 2.46 5.65 5.39
CA ASP A 151 1.29 4.90 4.96
C ASP A 151 0.63 4.13 6.11
N ILE A 152 1.46 3.47 6.94
CA ILE A 152 1.00 2.52 7.94
C ILE A 152 0.81 3.15 9.33
N LEU A 153 1.58 4.19 9.71
CA LEU A 153 1.65 4.68 11.10
C LEU A 153 0.33 5.33 11.61
N GLY A 154 -0.61 4.50 12.04
CA GLY A 154 -1.88 4.83 12.68
C GLY A 154 -1.83 4.65 14.20
N TRP A 155 -1.06 5.51 14.88
CA TRP A 155 -0.77 5.40 16.31
C TRP A 155 -1.94 5.79 17.24
N ALA A 156 -2.89 6.61 16.78
CA ALA A 156 -3.94 7.20 17.60
C ALA A 156 -4.90 6.19 18.25
N SER A 157 -5.09 5.02 17.62
CA SER A 157 -5.94 3.92 18.12
C SER A 157 -5.20 2.93 18.99
N THR A 158 -3.87 3.01 19.08
CA THR A 158 -3.09 2.01 19.81
C THR A 158 -3.40 1.94 21.32
N PRO A 159 -3.69 3.04 22.04
CA PRO A 159 -4.10 2.97 23.45
C PRO A 159 -5.44 2.25 23.62
N PHE A 160 -6.37 2.42 22.67
CA PHE A 160 -7.68 1.74 22.67
C PHE A 160 -7.56 0.23 22.52
N VAL A 161 -6.58 -0.24 21.75
CA VAL A 161 -6.28 -1.67 21.66
C VAL A 161 -5.92 -2.23 23.04
N PHE A 162 -5.04 -1.54 23.77
CA PHE A 162 -4.70 -1.93 25.15
C PHE A 162 -5.91 -1.83 26.10
N ALA A 163 -6.80 -0.84 25.92
CA ALA A 163 -8.05 -0.78 26.67
C ALA A 163 -9.04 -1.89 26.33
N SER A 164 -8.92 -2.52 25.16
CA SER A 164 -9.80 -3.60 24.73
C SER A 164 -9.31 -4.99 25.16
N VAL A 165 -7.98 -5.22 25.15
CA VAL A 165 -7.39 -6.55 25.40
C VAL A 165 -6.41 -6.63 26.58
N GLY A 166 -6.04 -5.49 27.19
CA GLY A 166 -5.05 -5.41 28.26
C GLY A 166 -3.59 -5.43 27.80
N TYR A 167 -2.66 -5.29 28.75
CA TYR A 167 -1.22 -5.20 28.45
C TYR A 167 -0.65 -6.45 27.77
N GLY A 168 -0.85 -7.62 28.37
CA GLY A 168 -0.22 -8.87 27.92
C GLY A 168 -0.65 -9.24 26.50
N PRO A 169 -1.96 -9.44 26.25
CA PRO A 169 -2.47 -9.68 24.90
C PRO A 169 -2.16 -8.54 23.93
N GLY A 170 -2.24 -7.28 24.37
CA GLY A 170 -1.94 -6.12 23.52
C GLY A 170 -0.52 -6.17 22.96
N VAL A 171 0.49 -6.33 23.82
CA VAL A 171 1.90 -6.44 23.39
C VAL A 171 2.10 -7.67 22.50
N ALA A 172 1.58 -8.84 22.90
CA ALA A 172 1.75 -10.07 22.14
C ALA A 172 1.15 -9.97 20.73
N LEU A 173 -0.06 -9.43 20.62
CA LEU A 173 -0.76 -9.28 19.34
C LEU A 173 -0.06 -8.26 18.44
N TYR A 174 0.44 -7.14 18.97
CA TYR A 174 1.23 -6.19 18.17
C TYR A 174 2.47 -6.84 17.55
N ILE A 175 3.18 -7.68 18.32
CA ILE A 175 4.35 -8.41 17.82
C ILE A 175 3.94 -9.44 16.77
N ILE A 176 2.89 -10.24 17.02
CA ILE A 176 2.45 -11.31 16.13
C ILE A 176 1.92 -10.73 14.81
N PHE A 177 1.01 -9.76 14.85
CA PHE A 177 0.48 -9.11 13.66
C PHE A 177 1.55 -8.28 12.94
N GLY A 178 2.46 -7.63 13.67
CA GLY A 178 3.58 -6.92 13.07
C GLY A 178 4.55 -7.85 12.34
N ALA A 179 4.87 -9.02 12.91
CA ALA A 179 5.69 -10.04 12.26
C ALA A 179 4.98 -10.65 11.05
N ALA A 180 3.68 -10.92 11.16
CA ALA A 180 2.86 -11.42 10.07
C ALA A 180 2.77 -10.41 8.92
N ALA A 181 2.56 -9.12 9.20
CA ALA A 181 2.57 -8.07 8.17
C ALA A 181 3.95 -7.95 7.50
N GLY A 182 5.03 -8.04 8.28
CA GLY A 182 6.40 -8.09 7.74
C GLY A 182 6.64 -9.31 6.85
N PHE A 183 6.10 -10.48 7.22
CA PHE A 183 6.16 -11.69 6.40
C PHE A 183 5.40 -11.54 5.08
N SER A 184 4.19 -10.96 5.10
CA SER A 184 3.47 -10.61 3.87
C SER A 184 4.22 -9.63 2.99
N GLY A 185 4.86 -8.63 3.59
CA GLY A 185 5.73 -7.70 2.86
C GLY A 185 6.93 -8.41 2.20
N TRP A 186 7.53 -9.37 2.90
CA TRP A 186 8.58 -10.22 2.33
C TRP A 186 8.07 -11.09 1.17
N ILE A 187 6.87 -11.66 1.29
CA ILE A 187 6.21 -12.39 0.20
C ILE A 187 6.07 -11.51 -1.04
N LEU A 188 5.50 -10.31 -0.89
CA LEU A 188 5.27 -9.40 -2.01
C LEU A 188 6.59 -8.99 -2.67
N TRP A 189 7.63 -8.75 -1.87
CA TRP A 189 8.96 -8.49 -2.37
C TRP A 189 9.53 -9.65 -3.20
N GLN A 190 9.41 -10.90 -2.73
CA GLN A 190 9.88 -12.09 -3.45
C GLN A 190 9.14 -12.28 -4.78
N VAL A 191 7.80 -12.13 -4.78
CA VAL A 191 6.98 -12.25 -5.99
C VAL A 191 7.31 -11.14 -6.98
N PHE A 192 7.51 -9.90 -6.51
CA PHE A 192 7.90 -8.79 -7.36
C PHE A 192 9.25 -9.03 -8.04
N LEU A 193 10.28 -9.42 -7.28
CA LEU A 193 11.61 -9.69 -7.85
C LEU A 193 11.60 -10.83 -8.88
N GLY A 194 10.71 -11.81 -8.71
CA GLY A 194 10.59 -12.95 -9.61
C GLY A 194 9.76 -12.70 -10.88
N LEU A 195 8.97 -11.62 -10.91
CA LEU A 195 8.06 -11.36 -12.03
C LEU A 195 8.34 -10.02 -12.74
N ASP A 196 8.95 -9.03 -12.07
CA ASP A 196 9.19 -7.69 -12.64
C ASP A 196 10.39 -7.64 -13.59
N SER A 197 10.22 -6.94 -14.71
CA SER A 197 11.29 -6.61 -15.66
C SER A 197 10.99 -5.31 -16.40
N SER A 198 11.99 -4.68 -17.01
CA SER A 198 11.78 -3.48 -17.85
C SER A 198 10.87 -3.76 -19.06
N ARG A 199 10.88 -5.02 -19.53
CA ARG A 199 10.08 -5.50 -20.65
C ARG A 199 8.62 -5.70 -20.25
N TYR A 200 8.40 -6.23 -19.04
CA TYR A 200 7.09 -6.45 -18.46
C TYR A 200 7.00 -5.84 -17.06
N PRO A 201 6.81 -4.51 -16.94
CA PRO A 201 6.84 -3.83 -15.64
C PRO A 201 5.63 -4.22 -14.78
N LEU A 202 5.85 -4.50 -13.49
CA LEU A 202 4.77 -4.56 -12.49
C LEU A 202 4.57 -3.18 -11.87
N LEU A 203 3.34 -2.67 -11.90
CA LEU A 203 3.01 -1.34 -11.37
C LEU A 203 1.90 -1.38 -10.32
N SER A 204 0.99 -2.35 -10.38
CA SER A 204 -0.10 -2.50 -9.43
C SER A 204 -0.10 -3.85 -8.74
N PHE A 205 -0.73 -3.91 -7.57
CA PHE A 205 -0.91 -5.13 -6.80
C PHE A 205 -1.62 -6.21 -7.64
N GLY A 206 -2.64 -5.84 -8.42
CA GLY A 206 -3.36 -6.74 -9.32
C GLY A 206 -2.49 -7.41 -10.39
N ASP A 207 -1.43 -6.75 -10.86
CA ASP A 207 -0.52 -7.33 -11.88
C ASP A 207 0.12 -8.63 -11.40
N THR A 208 0.40 -8.76 -10.11
CA THR A 208 0.95 -9.99 -9.55
C THR A 208 -0.02 -11.17 -9.71
N TYR A 209 -1.32 -10.93 -9.54
CA TYR A 209 -2.37 -11.94 -9.70
C TYR A 209 -2.66 -12.24 -11.16
N PHE A 210 -2.53 -11.24 -12.05
CA PHE A 210 -2.62 -11.46 -13.48
C PHE A 210 -1.60 -12.51 -13.95
N ARG A 211 -0.34 -12.35 -13.52
CA ARG A 211 0.76 -13.22 -13.97
C ARG A 211 0.68 -14.61 -13.36
N VAL A 212 0.20 -14.73 -12.12
CA VAL A 212 0.10 -16.02 -11.42
C VAL A 212 -1.23 -16.74 -11.74
N TYR A 213 -2.37 -16.07 -11.64
CA TYR A 213 -3.69 -16.70 -11.72
C TYR A 213 -4.51 -16.30 -12.96
N GLY A 214 -4.04 -15.34 -13.75
CA GLY A 214 -4.68 -14.89 -14.98
C GLY A 214 -5.63 -13.69 -14.80
N PRO A 215 -6.33 -13.30 -15.90
CA PRO A 215 -7.13 -12.07 -15.96
C PRO A 215 -8.26 -12.01 -14.93
N PHE A 216 -8.95 -13.12 -14.67
CA PHE A 216 -10.07 -13.14 -13.74
C PHE A 216 -9.65 -12.77 -12.31
N ALA A 217 -8.55 -13.34 -11.83
CA ALA A 217 -8.03 -13.04 -10.49
C ALA A 217 -7.58 -11.57 -10.38
N ARG A 218 -7.00 -11.02 -11.44
CA ARG A 218 -6.65 -9.60 -11.53
C ARG A 218 -7.89 -8.71 -11.35
N HIS A 219 -8.96 -8.95 -12.10
CA HIS A 219 -10.18 -8.15 -11.99
C HIS A 219 -10.79 -8.21 -10.59
N PHE A 220 -10.84 -9.40 -9.97
CA PHE A 220 -11.32 -9.55 -8.59
C PHE A 220 -10.51 -8.70 -7.61
N ILE A 221 -9.18 -8.79 -7.67
CA ILE A 221 -8.27 -8.04 -6.79
C ILE A 221 -8.39 -6.53 -7.03
N ASN A 222 -8.49 -6.10 -8.28
CA ASN A 222 -8.63 -4.68 -8.62
C ASN A 222 -9.95 -4.07 -8.14
N VAL A 223 -11.06 -4.82 -8.24
CA VAL A 223 -12.36 -4.38 -7.72
C VAL A 223 -12.32 -4.31 -6.20
N ALA A 224 -11.78 -5.34 -5.53
CA ALA A 224 -11.61 -5.34 -4.07
C ALA A 224 -10.70 -4.20 -3.58
N GLN A 225 -9.60 -3.93 -4.29
CA GLN A 225 -8.66 -2.85 -4.00
C GLN A 225 -9.33 -1.48 -4.16
N SER A 226 -10.11 -1.32 -5.23
CA SER A 226 -10.86 -0.09 -5.50
C SER A 226 -11.92 0.16 -4.42
N LEU A 227 -12.62 -0.89 -3.97
CA LEU A 227 -13.57 -0.81 -2.85
C LEU A 227 -12.85 -0.44 -1.54
N GLN A 228 -11.68 -1.02 -1.27
CA GLN A 228 -10.90 -0.67 -0.08
C GLN A 228 -10.52 0.80 -0.07
N GLN A 229 -9.96 1.30 -1.19
CA GLN A 229 -9.56 2.70 -1.32
C GLN A 229 -10.76 3.65 -1.16
N PHE A 230 -11.91 3.29 -1.72
CA PHE A 230 -13.16 4.03 -1.55
C PHE A 230 -13.56 4.14 -0.07
N MET A 231 -13.54 3.00 0.63
CA MET A 231 -13.87 2.98 2.05
C MET A 231 -12.85 3.71 2.93
N THR A 232 -11.56 3.69 2.59
CA THR A 232 -10.53 4.50 3.26
C THR A 232 -10.84 5.99 3.14
N VAL A 233 -11.34 6.45 1.97
CA VAL A 233 -11.78 7.85 1.82
C VAL A 233 -13.00 8.16 2.69
N CYS A 234 -13.97 7.24 2.83
CA CYS A 234 -15.07 7.40 3.78
C CYS A 234 -14.56 7.61 5.22
N VAL A 235 -13.61 6.77 5.67
CA VAL A 235 -12.99 6.88 7.00
C VAL A 235 -12.26 8.21 7.16
N LEU A 236 -11.54 8.67 6.14
CA LEU A 236 -10.84 9.96 6.17
C LEU A 236 -11.80 11.15 6.26
N ILE A 237 -12.91 11.14 5.50
CA ILE A 237 -13.92 12.22 5.58
C ILE A 237 -14.54 12.26 6.98
N LEU A 238 -14.91 11.10 7.53
CA LEU A 238 -15.52 11.03 8.85
C LEU A 238 -14.55 11.46 9.95
N GLY A 239 -13.34 10.88 9.98
CA GLY A 239 -12.34 11.18 11.00
C GLY A 239 -11.88 12.64 11.00
N ASN A 240 -11.63 13.22 9.83
CA ASN A 240 -11.24 14.63 9.75
C ASN A 240 -12.43 15.59 9.93
N GLY A 241 -13.66 15.15 9.65
CA GLY A 241 -14.87 15.87 10.04
C GLY A 241 -14.94 16.07 11.55
N VAL A 242 -14.62 15.03 12.34
CA VAL A 242 -14.57 15.10 13.81
C VAL A 242 -13.50 16.09 14.25
N VAL A 243 -12.29 16.00 13.69
CA VAL A 243 -11.19 16.91 14.00
C VAL A 243 -11.56 18.38 13.73
N ILE A 244 -12.20 18.67 12.59
CA ILE A 244 -12.65 20.04 12.26
C ILE A 244 -13.75 20.50 13.21
N SER A 245 -14.70 19.63 13.58
CA SER A 245 -15.78 19.97 14.51
C SER A 245 -15.24 20.38 15.89
N GLN A 246 -14.21 19.68 16.38
CA GLN A 246 -13.54 19.99 17.64
C GLN A 246 -12.77 21.31 17.57
N LEU A 247 -12.05 21.55 16.47
CA LEU A 247 -11.36 22.82 16.23
C LEU A 247 -12.32 24.01 16.16
N ALA A 248 -13.54 23.78 15.66
CA ALA A 248 -14.62 24.76 15.65
C ALA A 248 -15.36 24.89 17.00
N SER A 249 -14.94 24.15 18.03
CA SER A 249 -15.64 24.03 19.33
C SER A 249 -17.13 23.71 19.16
N GLU A 250 -17.45 22.82 18.21
CA GLU A 250 -18.81 22.35 17.89
C GLU A 250 -19.80 23.45 17.46
N LYS A 251 -19.31 24.65 17.12
CA LYS A 251 -20.14 25.76 16.64
C LYS A 251 -20.63 25.57 15.20
N ILE A 252 -20.00 24.66 14.45
CA ILE A 252 -20.33 24.33 13.07
C ILE A 252 -20.97 22.95 13.06
N CYS A 253 -22.08 22.80 12.33
CA CYS A 253 -22.74 21.52 12.13
C CYS A 253 -21.76 20.47 11.60
N PHE A 254 -21.72 19.28 12.21
CA PHE A 254 -20.80 18.21 11.86
C PHE A 254 -20.77 17.86 10.36
N ILE A 255 -21.94 17.82 9.71
CA ILE A 255 -22.02 17.57 8.26
C ILE A 255 -21.34 18.66 7.44
N ALA A 256 -21.42 19.93 7.87
CA ALA A 256 -20.68 20.99 7.20
C ALA A 256 -19.17 20.79 7.34
N CYS A 257 -18.68 20.32 8.50
CA CYS A 257 -17.27 19.96 8.69
C CYS A 257 -16.82 18.85 7.73
N MET A 258 -17.63 17.79 7.56
CA MET A 258 -17.36 16.73 6.59
C MET A 258 -17.32 17.25 5.15
N ILE A 259 -18.23 18.16 4.78
CA ILE A 259 -18.27 18.79 3.45
C ILE A 259 -17.02 19.66 3.23
N ILE A 260 -16.57 20.41 4.24
CA ILE A 260 -15.34 21.21 4.16
C ILE A 260 -14.14 20.31 3.85
N PHE A 261 -13.99 19.20 4.58
CA PHE A 261 -12.90 18.26 4.32
C PHE A 261 -13.01 17.60 2.95
N MET A 262 -14.22 17.22 2.53
CA MET A 262 -14.47 16.69 1.18
C MET A 262 -14.05 17.69 0.10
N ALA A 263 -14.36 18.98 0.26
CA ALA A 263 -13.97 20.02 -0.70
C ALA A 263 -12.44 20.18 -0.79
N VAL A 264 -11.75 20.17 0.36
CA VAL A 264 -10.29 20.19 0.42
C VAL A 264 -9.70 18.93 -0.23
N GLY A 265 -10.29 17.78 0.02
CA GLY A 265 -9.93 16.50 -0.61
C GLY A 265 -10.09 16.51 -2.13
N MET A 266 -11.18 17.08 -2.64
CA MET A 266 -11.40 17.27 -4.08
C MET A 266 -10.34 18.20 -4.70
N ALA A 267 -10.01 19.30 -4.03
CA ALA A 267 -9.00 20.25 -4.50
C ALA A 267 -7.61 19.60 -4.57
N PHE A 268 -7.17 18.94 -3.49
CA PHE A 268 -5.89 18.24 -3.46
C PHE A 268 -5.86 17.03 -4.41
N GLY A 269 -7.00 16.36 -4.58
CA GLY A 269 -7.12 15.24 -5.49
C GLY A 269 -6.90 15.61 -6.96
N SER A 270 -7.18 16.85 -7.34
CA SER A 270 -6.91 17.33 -8.71
C SER A 270 -5.41 17.41 -9.05
N ILE A 271 -4.52 17.35 -8.05
CA ILE A 271 -3.07 17.46 -8.24
C ILE A 271 -2.49 16.12 -8.68
N ARG A 272 -2.27 15.95 -9.99
CA ARG A 272 -1.83 14.68 -10.62
C ARG A 272 -0.34 14.34 -10.45
N SER A 273 0.51 15.30 -10.10
CA SER A 273 1.98 15.13 -10.08
C SER A 273 2.54 15.31 -8.69
N LEU A 274 3.19 14.27 -8.16
CA LEU A 274 3.84 14.28 -6.86
C LEU A 274 5.32 13.90 -6.99
N GLN A 275 6.08 14.67 -7.76
CA GLN A 275 7.53 14.48 -7.97
C GLN A 275 8.38 14.52 -6.67
N ARG A 276 7.77 14.74 -5.48
CA ARG A 276 8.47 14.85 -4.18
C ARG A 276 7.79 14.05 -3.05
N LEU A 277 7.21 12.90 -3.35
CA LEU A 277 6.58 12.02 -2.34
C LEU A 277 7.49 11.72 -1.14
N GLY A 278 8.77 11.46 -1.38
CA GLY A 278 9.72 11.14 -0.30
C GLY A 278 9.90 12.27 0.73
N TRP A 279 9.83 13.54 0.31
CA TRP A 279 9.95 14.66 1.24
C TRP A 279 8.68 14.86 2.07
N LEU A 280 7.50 14.73 1.44
CA LEU A 280 6.22 14.80 2.14
C LEU A 280 6.07 13.67 3.15
N ALA A 281 6.48 12.44 2.79
CA ALA A 281 6.48 11.30 3.70
C ALA A 281 7.43 11.53 4.89
N ASN A 282 8.65 12.03 4.65
CA ASN A 282 9.56 12.39 5.74
C ASN A 282 8.93 13.42 6.70
N ALA A 283 8.35 14.50 6.16
CA ALA A 283 7.65 15.51 6.97
C ALA A 283 6.50 14.88 7.77
N SER A 284 5.67 14.04 7.15
CA SER A 284 4.55 13.36 7.82
C SER A 284 4.99 12.52 9.02
N VAL A 285 6.10 11.76 8.89
CA VAL A 285 6.63 10.96 10.02
C VAL A 285 7.02 11.86 11.20
N TRP A 286 7.71 12.97 10.96
CA TRP A 286 8.09 13.89 12.05
C TRP A 286 6.89 14.59 12.68
N LEU A 287 5.87 14.97 11.89
CA LEU A 287 4.63 15.55 12.42
C LEU A 287 3.88 14.55 13.31
N ASN A 288 3.83 13.27 12.91
CA ASN A 288 3.30 12.21 13.75
C ASN A 288 4.10 12.01 15.03
N ILE A 289 5.44 12.10 14.95
CA ILE A 289 6.32 12.02 16.13
C ILE A 289 6.01 13.12 17.14
N VAL A 290 5.92 14.36 16.68
CA VAL A 290 5.55 15.48 17.54
C VAL A 290 4.17 15.28 18.13
N SER A 291 3.20 14.81 17.34
CA SER A 291 1.82 14.58 17.79
C SER A 291 1.74 13.54 18.91
N PHE A 292 2.39 12.38 18.77
CA PHE A 292 2.34 11.37 19.84
C PHE A 292 3.07 11.83 21.11
N ILE A 293 4.16 12.62 21.00
CA ILE A 293 4.85 13.20 22.17
C ILE A 293 3.92 14.16 22.91
N ILE A 294 3.18 15.01 22.19
CA ILE A 294 2.20 15.91 22.79
C ILE A 294 1.16 15.11 23.59
N ILE A 295 0.64 14.03 23.03
CA ILE A 295 -0.34 13.18 23.73
C ILE A 295 0.26 12.50 24.95
N MET A 296 1.51 12.03 24.90
CA MET A 296 2.19 11.45 26.07
C MET A 296 2.36 12.47 27.21
N VAL A 297 2.75 13.71 26.87
CA VAL A 297 2.84 14.79 27.86
C VAL A 297 1.46 15.11 28.42
N ALA A 298 0.45 15.16 27.55
CA ALA A 298 -0.92 15.42 27.97
C ALA A 298 -1.43 14.34 28.93
N ALA A 299 -1.20 13.07 28.60
CA ALA A 299 -1.65 11.95 29.41
C ALA A 299 -0.97 11.84 30.79
N SER A 300 0.31 12.26 30.88
CA SER A 300 1.08 12.16 32.12
C SER A 300 0.90 13.34 33.08
N HIS A 301 0.63 14.54 32.54
CA HIS A 301 0.55 15.77 33.34
C HIS A 301 -0.86 16.33 33.51
N PHE A 302 -1.81 15.93 32.66
CA PHE A 302 -3.17 16.48 32.65
C PHE A 302 -4.23 15.37 32.71
N GLY A 303 -5.47 15.77 32.97
CA GLY A 303 -6.60 14.86 33.09
C GLY A 303 -7.14 14.34 31.75
N ILE A 304 -8.21 13.57 31.84
CA ILE A 304 -8.97 13.01 30.72
C ILE A 304 -10.22 13.85 30.51
N ASP A 305 -10.63 14.04 29.26
CA ASP A 305 -11.94 14.57 28.95
C ASP A 305 -13.01 13.49 29.09
N TYR A 306 -13.65 13.43 30.26
CA TYR A 306 -14.68 12.44 30.54
C TYR A 306 -15.97 12.66 29.76
N GLU A 307 -16.28 13.91 29.35
CA GLU A 307 -17.49 14.22 28.58
C GLU A 307 -17.38 13.62 27.17
N ALA A 308 -16.21 13.73 26.55
CA ALA A 308 -15.94 13.10 25.26
C ALA A 308 -16.06 11.56 25.32
N ILE A 309 -15.68 10.93 26.44
CA ILE A 309 -15.79 9.47 26.60
C ILE A 309 -17.24 9.01 26.75
N THR A 310 -18.01 9.64 27.64
CA THR A 310 -19.39 9.20 27.92
C THR A 310 -20.30 9.42 26.71
N ALA A 311 -19.94 10.35 25.81
CA ALA A 311 -20.67 10.59 24.58
C ALA A 311 -20.31 9.63 23.43
N SER A 312 -19.10 9.04 23.44
CA SER A 312 -18.58 8.19 22.34
C SER A 312 -18.50 6.69 22.65
N THR A 313 -18.71 6.31 23.91
CA THR A 313 -18.51 4.93 24.39
C THR A 313 -19.68 4.45 25.25
N LEU A 314 -19.73 3.15 25.51
CA LEU A 314 -20.69 2.55 26.45
C LEU A 314 -20.37 2.84 27.92
N ILE A 315 -19.23 3.48 28.23
CA ILE A 315 -18.82 3.82 29.59
C ILE A 315 -19.54 5.11 30.03
N ASN A 316 -20.58 4.97 30.84
CA ASN A 316 -21.40 6.09 31.31
C ASN A 316 -21.06 6.53 32.75
N THR A 317 -20.39 5.68 33.53
CA THR A 317 -20.07 5.93 34.94
C THR A 317 -18.58 6.21 35.12
N ILE A 318 -18.25 7.39 35.65
CA ILE A 318 -16.86 7.81 35.87
C ILE A 318 -16.33 7.18 37.16
N GLU A 319 -15.38 6.26 37.00
CA GLU A 319 -14.59 5.62 38.05
C GLU A 319 -13.10 6.03 37.97
N PRO A 320 -12.29 5.80 39.02
CA PRO A 320 -10.84 5.90 38.91
C PRO A 320 -10.29 5.08 37.74
N VAL A 321 -9.19 5.54 37.16
CA VAL A 321 -8.51 4.84 36.07
C VAL A 321 -8.09 3.44 36.53
N LYS A 322 -8.48 2.43 35.74
CA LYS A 322 -8.19 1.01 35.93
C LYS A 322 -7.49 0.48 34.68
N THR A 323 -6.42 -0.26 34.92
CA THR A 323 -5.66 -0.94 33.88
C THR A 323 -5.64 -2.44 34.17
N PHE A 324 -5.58 -3.24 33.11
CA PHE A 324 -5.68 -4.69 33.21
C PHE A 324 -4.49 -5.35 32.50
N ALA A 325 -3.92 -6.37 33.13
CA ALA A 325 -2.87 -7.18 32.52
C ALA A 325 -3.41 -8.07 31.38
N GLY A 326 -4.63 -8.57 31.52
CA GLY A 326 -5.36 -9.34 30.51
C GLY A 326 -6.62 -8.60 30.04
N PRO A 327 -7.52 -9.28 29.31
CA PRO A 327 -8.72 -8.65 28.80
C PRO A 327 -9.55 -8.03 29.92
N PRO A 328 -9.98 -6.75 29.78
CA PRO A 328 -10.83 -6.10 30.77
C PRO A 328 -12.18 -6.82 30.89
N PRO A 329 -12.79 -6.81 32.09
CA PRO A 329 -14.19 -7.21 32.27
C PRO A 329 -15.14 -6.38 31.39
N ASP A 330 -16.30 -6.95 31.07
CA ASP A 330 -17.29 -6.34 30.15
C ASP A 330 -17.73 -4.92 30.54
N ALA A 331 -17.75 -4.61 31.84
CA ALA A 331 -18.10 -3.28 32.35
C ALA A 331 -17.11 -2.17 31.94
N TYR A 332 -15.90 -2.53 31.51
CA TYR A 332 -14.84 -1.60 31.10
C TYR A 332 -14.62 -1.56 29.58
N GLN A 333 -15.43 -2.29 28.81
CA GLN A 333 -15.35 -2.30 27.34
C GLN A 333 -16.09 -1.09 26.76
N GLN A 334 -15.46 -0.39 25.80
CA GLN A 334 -16.00 0.86 25.26
C GLN A 334 -17.04 0.69 24.15
N GLN A 335 -16.97 -0.40 23.37
CA GLN A 335 -17.73 -0.54 22.11
C GLN A 335 -18.74 -1.69 22.13
N ALA A 336 -18.40 -2.81 22.76
CA ALA A 336 -19.29 -3.96 22.90
C ALA A 336 -18.87 -4.80 24.11
N PRO A 337 -19.81 -5.44 24.82
CA PRO A 337 -19.48 -6.38 25.88
C PRO A 337 -18.87 -7.68 25.31
N GLY A 338 -18.14 -8.41 26.15
CA GLY A 338 -17.64 -9.75 25.85
C GLY A 338 -16.53 -9.78 24.79
N PHE A 339 -16.49 -10.88 24.05
CA PHE A 339 -15.46 -11.14 23.04
C PHE A 339 -15.49 -10.15 21.87
N ALA A 340 -16.66 -9.59 21.54
CA ALA A 340 -16.79 -8.59 20.48
C ALA A 340 -16.00 -7.31 20.81
N GLY A 341 -16.00 -6.85 22.08
CA GLY A 341 -15.21 -5.69 22.51
C GLY A 341 -13.71 -5.87 22.32
N GLN A 342 -13.19 -7.04 22.73
CA GLN A 342 -11.79 -7.41 22.55
C GLN A 342 -11.41 -7.42 21.07
N PHE A 343 -12.24 -8.04 20.23
CA PHE A 343 -11.98 -8.18 18.81
C PHE A 343 -12.13 -6.86 18.04
N ASN A 344 -12.94 -5.91 18.52
CA ASN A 344 -12.98 -4.55 17.98
C ASN A 344 -11.64 -3.81 18.18
N GLY A 345 -11.00 -3.96 19.35
CA GLY A 345 -9.62 -3.49 19.55
C GLY A 345 -8.63 -4.17 18.60
N ILE A 346 -8.77 -5.48 18.38
CA ILE A 346 -7.93 -6.22 17.41
C ILE A 346 -8.17 -5.72 15.97
N ASN A 347 -9.41 -5.41 15.59
CA ASN A 347 -9.72 -4.83 14.28
C ASN A 347 -9.01 -3.48 14.09
N SER A 348 -9.02 -2.62 15.11
CA SER A 348 -8.26 -1.36 15.06
C SER A 348 -6.75 -1.60 14.94
N MET A 349 -6.20 -2.60 15.61
CA MET A 349 -4.80 -3.01 15.46
C MET A 349 -4.50 -3.44 14.01
N VAL A 350 -5.33 -4.31 13.44
CA VAL A 350 -5.17 -4.81 12.07
C VAL A 350 -5.30 -3.69 11.05
N TYR A 351 -6.26 -2.78 11.26
CA TYR A 351 -6.42 -1.57 10.46
C TYR A 351 -5.12 -0.74 10.47
N SER A 352 -4.52 -0.52 11.65
CA SER A 352 -3.26 0.23 11.80
C SER A 352 -2.02 -0.49 11.24
N TYR A 353 -2.10 -1.77 10.87
CA TYR A 353 -1.04 -2.46 10.11
C TYR A 353 -1.36 -2.58 8.61
N GLY A 354 -2.47 -1.99 8.15
CA GLY A 354 -2.85 -1.94 6.75
C GLY A 354 -1.92 -1.07 5.91
N GLY A 355 -1.28 -1.66 4.90
CA GLY A 355 -0.45 -0.90 3.94
C GLY A 355 0.25 -1.74 2.87
N ALA A 356 0.22 -3.07 2.98
CA ALA A 356 0.86 -3.97 2.02
C ALA A 356 0.39 -3.77 0.57
N LEU A 357 -0.82 -3.23 0.37
CA LEU A 357 -1.40 -2.92 -0.93
C LEU A 357 -0.51 -2.02 -1.80
N LEU A 358 0.20 -1.06 -1.20
CA LEU A 358 1.06 -0.12 -1.94
C LEU A 358 2.48 -0.65 -2.18
N PHE A 359 2.85 -1.80 -1.62
CA PHE A 359 4.23 -2.28 -1.66
C PHE A 359 4.72 -2.55 -3.08
N ILE A 360 3.85 -3.08 -3.95
CA ILE A 360 4.20 -3.30 -5.37
C ILE A 360 4.45 -1.97 -6.09
N ALA A 361 3.65 -0.94 -5.81
CA ALA A 361 3.87 0.39 -6.36
C ALA A 361 5.16 1.02 -5.81
N PHE A 362 5.45 0.85 -4.52
CA PHE A 362 6.71 1.30 -3.91
C PHE A 362 7.92 0.59 -4.52
N LEU A 363 7.85 -0.72 -4.72
CA LEU A 363 8.87 -1.53 -5.39
C LEU A 363 9.10 -1.09 -6.84
N ALA A 364 8.03 -0.77 -7.57
CA ALA A 364 8.09 -0.28 -8.94
C ALA A 364 8.83 1.07 -9.06
N GLU A 365 8.77 1.90 -8.02
CA GLU A 365 9.45 3.20 -7.92
C GLU A 365 10.90 3.09 -7.39
N MET A 366 11.31 1.94 -6.85
CA MET A 366 12.65 1.76 -6.30
C MET A 366 13.71 1.66 -7.37
N ARG A 367 14.77 2.45 -7.23
CA ARG A 367 15.96 2.34 -8.10
C ARG A 367 16.62 0.96 -8.00
N HIS A 368 16.66 0.39 -6.80
CA HIS A 368 17.21 -0.94 -6.53
C HIS A 368 16.25 -1.75 -5.63
N PRO A 369 15.27 -2.46 -6.21
CA PRO A 369 14.22 -3.15 -5.45
C PRO A 369 14.74 -4.31 -4.59
N MET A 370 15.95 -4.82 -4.85
CA MET A 370 16.63 -5.79 -3.97
C MET A 370 16.88 -5.26 -2.56
N ASP A 371 16.95 -3.94 -2.37
CA ASP A 371 17.14 -3.32 -1.05
C ASP A 371 15.83 -3.05 -0.29
N PHE A 372 14.68 -3.39 -0.86
CA PHE A 372 13.37 -3.12 -0.26
C PHE A 372 13.24 -3.65 1.17
N TRP A 373 13.74 -4.85 1.41
CA TRP A 373 13.67 -5.50 2.72
C TRP A 373 14.31 -4.67 3.83
N LYS A 374 15.34 -3.86 3.53
CA LYS A 374 16.02 -2.98 4.50
C LYS A 374 15.06 -1.88 4.98
N GLY A 375 14.40 -1.22 4.03
CA GLY A 375 13.43 -0.15 4.31
C GLY A 375 12.19 -0.71 5.03
N MET A 376 11.68 -1.84 4.54
CA MET A 376 10.52 -2.52 5.12
C MET A 376 10.77 -2.99 6.55
N LEU A 377 11.87 -3.71 6.80
CA LEU A 377 12.19 -4.22 8.14
C LEU A 377 12.37 -3.08 9.15
N MET A 378 13.10 -2.02 8.77
CA MET A 378 13.28 -0.86 9.63
C MET A 378 11.97 -0.14 9.92
N ALA A 379 11.09 0.02 8.91
CA ALA A 379 9.79 0.64 9.10
C ALA A 379 8.90 -0.21 10.01
N GLN A 380 8.83 -1.52 9.77
CA GLN A 380 8.02 -2.44 10.56
C GLN A 380 8.47 -2.49 12.03
N CYS A 381 9.79 -2.56 12.28
CA CYS A 381 10.33 -2.51 13.63
C CYS A 381 10.02 -1.18 14.33
N PHE A 382 10.17 -0.06 13.60
CA PHE A 382 9.86 1.28 14.14
C PHE A 382 8.37 1.41 14.49
N ILE A 383 7.47 1.04 13.56
CA ILE A 383 6.02 1.07 13.77
C ILE A 383 5.62 0.19 14.95
N CYS A 384 6.12 -1.05 15.00
CA CYS A 384 5.82 -1.98 16.08
C CYS A 384 6.29 -1.45 17.45
N PHE A 385 7.49 -0.86 17.50
CA PHE A 385 8.01 -0.22 18.70
C PHE A 385 7.12 0.95 19.13
N VAL A 386 6.77 1.85 18.21
CA VAL A 386 5.91 3.00 18.50
C VAL A 386 4.55 2.54 19.01
N TYR A 387 3.90 1.57 18.36
CA TYR A 387 2.58 1.07 18.77
C TYR A 387 2.57 0.49 20.17
N ILE A 388 3.58 -0.33 20.50
CA ILE A 388 3.69 -0.92 21.85
C ILE A 388 4.02 0.15 22.88
N PHE A 389 5.05 0.96 22.62
CA PHE A 389 5.53 1.95 23.59
C PHE A 389 4.48 3.03 23.85
N PHE A 390 3.97 3.66 22.80
CA PHE A 390 2.98 4.72 22.92
C PHE A 390 1.66 4.20 23.48
N GLY A 391 1.15 3.08 22.94
CA GLY A 391 -0.11 2.49 23.37
C GLY A 391 -0.08 2.07 24.84
N ALA A 392 0.97 1.37 25.28
CA ALA A 392 1.11 0.96 26.68
C ALA A 392 1.33 2.16 27.61
N PHE A 393 2.11 3.17 27.18
CA PHE A 393 2.33 4.38 27.97
C PHE A 393 1.01 5.10 28.23
N VAL A 394 0.25 5.44 27.18
CA VAL A 394 -1.00 6.20 27.34
C VAL A 394 -2.05 5.37 28.08
N TYR A 395 -2.14 4.06 27.80
CA TYR A 395 -3.04 3.17 28.54
C TYR A 395 -2.71 3.13 30.04
N SER A 396 -1.45 3.32 30.44
CA SER A 396 -1.07 3.37 31.87
C SER A 396 -1.66 4.58 32.61
N PHE A 397 -1.94 5.67 31.89
CA PHE A 397 -2.53 6.87 32.47
C PHE A 397 -4.05 6.95 32.26
N TYR A 398 -4.55 6.49 31.11
CA TYR A 398 -5.97 6.65 30.74
C TYR A 398 -6.81 5.39 30.99
N GLY A 399 -6.19 4.21 31.06
CA GLY A 399 -6.85 2.94 31.34
C GLY A 399 -8.07 2.70 30.44
N GLN A 400 -9.21 2.39 31.05
CA GLN A 400 -10.48 2.14 30.35
C GLN A 400 -10.95 3.32 29.47
N TYR A 401 -10.44 4.53 29.70
CA TYR A 401 -10.81 5.74 28.96
C TYR A 401 -9.92 6.01 27.74
N ALA A 402 -9.06 5.08 27.36
CA ALA A 402 -8.23 5.24 26.16
C ALA A 402 -9.09 5.07 24.90
N ALA A 403 -9.64 6.16 24.38
CA ALA A 403 -10.52 6.14 23.20
C ALA A 403 -9.78 5.74 21.92
N SER A 404 -10.54 5.20 20.97
CA SER A 404 -10.07 4.80 19.63
C SER A 404 -9.38 5.92 18.82
N ASN A 405 -9.75 7.17 19.08
CA ASN A 405 -9.01 8.33 18.67
C ASN A 405 -8.61 9.11 19.92
N ILE A 406 -7.41 8.82 20.41
CA ILE A 406 -6.94 9.34 21.68
C ILE A 406 -6.90 10.88 21.73
N VAL A 407 -6.76 11.55 20.59
CA VAL A 407 -6.70 13.02 20.53
C VAL A 407 -8.02 13.65 21.01
N ASN A 408 -9.15 12.95 20.83
CA ASN A 408 -10.48 13.45 21.18
C ASN A 408 -10.69 13.60 22.69
N VAL A 409 -9.88 12.93 23.51
CA VAL A 409 -10.14 12.80 24.97
C VAL A 409 -9.05 13.44 25.82
N VAL A 410 -8.22 14.27 25.19
CA VAL A 410 -7.02 14.87 25.78
C VAL A 410 -7.31 16.28 26.31
N GLN A 411 -6.85 16.54 27.53
CA GLN A 411 -6.84 17.88 28.14
C GLN A 411 -5.39 18.38 28.30
N PRO A 412 -5.15 19.71 28.32
CA PRO A 412 -6.10 20.80 28.06
C PRO A 412 -6.41 20.96 26.56
N LEU A 413 -7.52 21.63 26.25
CA LEU A 413 -7.98 21.93 24.89
C LEU A 413 -6.89 22.53 23.97
N ALA A 414 -5.92 23.27 24.52
CA ALA A 414 -4.80 23.80 23.75
C ALA A 414 -3.90 22.71 23.13
N LEU A 415 -3.57 21.66 23.89
CA LEU A 415 -2.77 20.53 23.37
C LEU A 415 -3.56 19.68 22.39
N GLN A 416 -4.85 19.50 22.65
CA GLN A 416 -5.78 18.87 21.71
C GLN A 416 -5.84 19.65 20.40
N THR A 417 -5.98 20.98 20.45
CA THR A 417 -6.03 21.87 19.27
C THR A 417 -4.77 21.73 18.42
N VAL A 418 -3.59 21.77 19.03
CA VAL A 418 -2.32 21.59 18.29
C VAL A 418 -2.27 20.21 17.64
N SER A 419 -2.61 19.16 18.38
CA SER A 419 -2.61 17.78 17.87
C SER A 419 -3.61 17.61 16.72
N ASN A 420 -4.78 18.23 16.80
CA ASN A 420 -5.81 18.24 15.76
C ASN A 420 -5.34 18.97 14.49
N VAL A 421 -4.64 20.10 14.62
CA VAL A 421 -4.03 20.79 13.48
C VAL A 421 -2.96 19.94 12.80
N LEU A 422 -2.08 19.30 13.60
CA LEU A 422 -1.06 18.39 13.06
C LEU A 422 -1.70 17.18 12.36
N ALA A 423 -2.75 16.61 12.95
CA ALA A 423 -3.52 15.51 12.37
C ALA A 423 -4.10 15.91 11.01
N LEU A 424 -4.72 17.10 10.87
CA LEU A 424 -5.23 17.60 9.58
C LEU A 424 -4.13 17.75 8.53
N ILE A 425 -2.93 18.22 8.89
CA ILE A 425 -1.81 18.33 7.96
C ILE A 425 -1.37 16.95 7.48
N THR A 426 -1.22 15.99 8.40
CA THR A 426 -0.85 14.62 8.03
C THR A 426 -1.94 13.93 7.21
N ALA A 427 -3.21 14.18 7.51
CA ALA A 427 -4.35 13.69 6.75
C ALA A 427 -4.42 14.29 5.35
N ALA A 428 -4.06 15.56 5.17
CA ALA A 428 -3.95 16.17 3.84
C ALA A 428 -2.85 15.51 3.00
N ILE A 429 -1.70 15.17 3.62
CA ILE A 429 -0.62 14.41 2.96
C ILE A 429 -1.13 13.00 2.58
N ALA A 430 -1.85 12.33 3.48
CA ALA A 430 -2.45 11.03 3.21
C ALA A 430 -3.49 11.10 2.07
N CYS A 431 -4.36 12.12 2.05
CA CYS A 431 -5.30 12.35 0.96
C CYS A 431 -4.59 12.55 -0.38
N LEU A 432 -3.49 13.30 -0.42
CA LEU A 432 -2.68 13.48 -1.63
C LEU A 432 -2.12 12.15 -2.13
N LEU A 433 -1.62 11.30 -1.23
CA LEU A 433 -1.07 9.97 -1.53
C LEU A 433 -2.18 9.01 -2.03
N TYR A 434 -3.19 8.78 -1.21
CA TYR A 434 -4.24 7.80 -1.45
C TYR A 434 -5.16 8.20 -2.60
N PHE A 435 -5.44 9.49 -2.83
CA PHE A 435 -6.31 9.87 -3.94
C PHE A 435 -5.61 9.74 -5.30
N ASN A 436 -4.36 10.18 -5.40
CA ASN A 436 -3.61 10.09 -6.66
C ASN A 436 -3.42 8.64 -7.12
N ILE A 437 -3.26 7.72 -6.17
CA ILE A 437 -3.10 6.30 -6.47
C ILE A 437 -4.47 5.62 -6.57
N GLY A 438 -5.37 5.90 -5.64
CA GLY A 438 -6.68 5.26 -5.50
C GLY A 438 -7.63 5.58 -6.65
N LEU A 439 -7.90 6.87 -6.94
CA LEU A 439 -8.75 7.23 -8.08
C LEU A 439 -8.13 6.69 -9.38
N LYS A 440 -6.79 6.64 -9.47
CA LYS A 440 -6.08 6.25 -10.70
C LYS A 440 -6.29 4.79 -10.96
N THR A 441 -6.18 4.01 -9.90
CA THR A 441 -6.52 2.59 -9.90
C THR A 441 -7.99 2.39 -10.28
N VAL A 442 -8.92 3.15 -9.70
CA VAL A 442 -10.36 3.05 -10.03
C VAL A 442 -10.60 3.35 -11.52
N TYR A 443 -10.03 4.43 -12.05
CA TYR A 443 -10.21 4.78 -13.46
C TYR A 443 -9.58 3.76 -14.40
N LEU A 444 -8.33 3.36 -14.15
CA LEU A 444 -7.63 2.43 -15.01
C LEU A 444 -8.26 1.04 -14.96
N GLU A 445 -8.48 0.51 -13.76
CA GLU A 445 -8.82 -0.89 -13.58
C GLU A 445 -10.34 -1.15 -13.66
N ILE A 446 -11.21 -0.18 -13.33
CA ILE A 446 -12.67 -0.33 -13.47
C ILE A 446 -13.16 0.36 -14.73
N PHE A 447 -12.94 1.67 -14.85
CA PHE A 447 -13.56 2.42 -15.94
C PHE A 447 -12.93 2.10 -17.30
N GLN A 448 -11.60 2.13 -17.41
CA GLN A 448 -10.90 1.89 -18.67
C GLN A 448 -10.91 0.40 -19.04
N GLU A 449 -10.63 -0.50 -18.10
CA GLU A 449 -10.55 -1.94 -18.40
C GLU A 449 -11.90 -2.67 -18.43
N ILE A 450 -12.80 -2.44 -17.47
CA ILE A 450 -14.09 -3.18 -17.40
C ILE A 450 -15.17 -2.46 -18.22
N LEU A 451 -15.24 -1.13 -18.13
CA LEU A 451 -16.25 -0.32 -18.82
C LEU A 451 -15.79 0.24 -20.18
N ASN A 452 -14.57 -0.10 -20.62
CA ASN A 452 -13.99 0.35 -21.90
C ASN A 452 -13.94 1.88 -22.09
N PHE A 453 -13.69 2.63 -21.01
CA PHE A 453 -13.50 4.08 -21.09
C PHE A 453 -12.23 4.43 -21.88
N PRO A 454 -12.16 5.63 -22.49
CA PRO A 454 -10.97 6.06 -23.20
C PRO A 454 -9.77 6.17 -22.26
N THR A 455 -8.56 6.04 -22.81
CA THR A 455 -7.33 6.13 -22.01
C THR A 455 -7.24 7.48 -21.28
N ILE A 456 -6.69 7.47 -20.06
CA ILE A 456 -6.52 8.68 -19.22
C ILE A 456 -5.60 9.75 -19.86
N THR A 457 -4.88 9.40 -20.92
CA THR A 457 -3.98 10.29 -21.67
C THR A 457 -4.72 11.06 -22.77
N SER A 458 -5.80 10.49 -23.30
CA SER A 458 -6.67 11.14 -24.26
C SER A 458 -7.37 12.38 -23.66
N ARG A 459 -7.68 13.39 -24.49
CA ARG A 459 -8.41 14.59 -24.03
C ARG A 459 -9.75 14.24 -23.37
N LYS A 460 -10.48 13.26 -23.95
CA LYS A 460 -11.74 12.75 -23.39
C LYS A 460 -11.53 12.06 -22.05
N GLY A 461 -10.48 11.24 -21.93
CA GLY A 461 -10.16 10.55 -20.68
C GLY A 461 -9.75 11.50 -19.56
N LYS A 462 -8.98 12.55 -19.88
CA LYS A 462 -8.65 13.62 -18.92
C LYS A 462 -9.91 14.33 -18.42
N LEU A 463 -10.86 14.65 -19.29
CA LEU A 463 -12.12 15.29 -18.88
C LEU A 463 -12.96 14.37 -17.98
N LEU A 464 -13.11 13.10 -18.36
CA LEU A 464 -13.85 12.10 -17.57
C LEU A 464 -13.21 11.90 -16.19
N TRP A 465 -11.89 11.88 -16.12
CA TRP A 465 -11.17 11.81 -14.87
C TRP A 465 -11.48 12.98 -13.93
N TYR A 466 -11.42 14.22 -14.43
CA TYR A 466 -11.76 15.40 -13.64
C TYR A 466 -13.23 15.45 -13.23
N ALA A 467 -14.13 14.81 -13.97
CA ALA A 467 -15.54 14.67 -13.61
C ALA A 467 -15.78 13.56 -12.57
N LEU A 468 -15.08 12.43 -12.69
CA LEU A 468 -15.22 11.28 -11.80
C LEU A 468 -14.66 11.56 -10.40
N GLY A 469 -13.63 12.39 -10.28
CA GLY A 469 -13.05 12.76 -8.98
C GLY A 469 -14.07 13.35 -8.00
N PRO A 470 -14.79 14.44 -8.35
CA PRO A 470 -15.85 14.99 -7.51
C PRO A 470 -16.97 13.99 -7.21
N ILE A 471 -17.40 13.20 -8.20
CA ILE A 471 -18.44 12.17 -7.99
C ILE A 471 -17.98 11.15 -6.94
N TYR A 472 -16.73 10.70 -7.02
CA TYR A 472 -16.14 9.77 -6.07
C TYR A 472 -16.14 10.32 -4.64
N TRP A 473 -15.75 11.59 -4.44
CA TRP A 473 -15.76 12.25 -3.14
C TRP A 473 -17.18 12.44 -2.59
N ILE A 474 -18.14 12.84 -3.44
CA ILE A 474 -19.54 13.01 -3.05
C ILE A 474 -20.12 11.66 -2.59
N LEU A 475 -19.90 10.58 -3.34
CA LEU A 475 -20.37 9.24 -2.95
C LEU A 475 -19.72 8.77 -1.64
N ALA A 476 -18.42 9.00 -1.47
CA ALA A 476 -17.72 8.65 -0.24
C ALA A 476 -18.26 9.43 0.97
N PHE A 477 -18.55 10.72 0.80
CA PHE A 477 -19.20 11.56 1.81
C PHE A 477 -20.59 11.03 2.17
N LEU A 478 -21.41 10.68 1.18
CA LEU A 478 -22.77 10.17 1.43
C LEU A 478 -22.74 8.91 2.29
N ILE A 479 -21.81 7.99 2.05
CA ILE A 479 -21.65 6.77 2.84
C ILE A 479 -21.08 7.07 4.23
N ALA A 480 -20.07 7.93 4.32
CA ALA A 480 -19.48 8.33 5.60
C ALA A 480 -20.50 9.01 6.53
N ALA A 481 -21.36 9.87 5.99
CA ALA A 481 -22.38 10.59 6.75
C ALA A 481 -23.60 9.74 7.12
N ALA A 482 -23.81 8.62 6.42
CA ALA A 482 -24.90 7.70 6.70
C ALA A 482 -24.67 6.90 7.99
N VAL A 483 -23.43 6.50 8.26
CA VAL A 483 -23.04 5.75 9.48
C VAL A 483 -21.95 6.54 10.21
N PRO A 484 -22.32 7.55 11.03
CA PRO A 484 -21.36 8.43 11.70
C PRO A 484 -20.69 7.73 12.91
N ASN A 485 -20.05 6.58 12.70
CA ASN A 485 -19.28 5.86 13.70
C ASN A 485 -17.95 5.42 13.09
N LEU A 486 -16.87 6.08 13.51
CA LEU A 486 -15.53 5.85 12.97
C LEU A 486 -15.03 4.44 13.26
N ASN A 487 -15.28 3.91 14.47
CA ASN A 487 -14.86 2.56 14.87
C ASN A 487 -15.60 1.46 14.13
N GLY A 488 -16.91 1.64 13.93
CA GLY A 488 -17.71 0.66 13.20
C GLY A 488 -17.32 0.58 11.73
N ILE A 489 -17.21 1.73 11.03
CA ILE A 489 -16.77 1.75 9.63
C ILE A 489 -15.33 1.24 9.52
N SER A 490 -14.39 1.78 10.29
CA SER A 490 -12.98 1.36 10.21
C SER A 490 -12.79 -0.09 10.63
N GLY A 491 -13.60 -0.61 11.56
CA GLY A 491 -13.61 -2.01 11.98
C GLY A 491 -14.06 -2.96 10.87
N ILE A 492 -15.19 -2.67 10.21
CA ILE A 492 -15.68 -3.47 9.07
C ILE A 492 -14.68 -3.43 7.91
N VAL A 493 -14.22 -2.22 7.54
CA VAL A 493 -13.29 -2.03 6.42
C VAL A 493 -11.93 -2.67 6.73
N GLY A 494 -11.48 -2.53 7.98
CA GLY A 494 -10.31 -3.16 8.56
C GLY A 494 -10.36 -4.68 8.40
N ALA A 495 -11.45 -5.30 8.85
CA ALA A 495 -11.61 -6.75 8.86
C ALA A 495 -11.88 -7.36 7.48
N LEU A 496 -12.73 -6.75 6.66
CA LEU A 496 -13.13 -7.31 5.35
C LEU A 496 -12.13 -7.05 4.24
N LEU A 497 -11.47 -5.89 4.23
CA LEU A 497 -10.65 -5.47 3.10
C LEU A 497 -9.19 -5.39 3.50
N ILE A 498 -8.85 -4.51 4.45
CA ILE A 498 -7.46 -4.22 4.81
C ILE A 498 -6.73 -5.47 5.31
N LEU A 499 -7.39 -6.27 6.16
CA LEU A 499 -6.84 -7.54 6.64
C LEU A 499 -6.53 -8.47 5.48
N ASN A 500 -7.45 -8.61 4.52
CA ASN A 500 -7.23 -9.52 3.40
C ASN A 500 -6.08 -9.05 2.51
N PHE A 501 -5.94 -7.77 2.22
CA PHE A 501 -4.81 -7.24 1.44
C PHE A 501 -3.46 -7.33 2.15
N THR A 502 -3.45 -7.29 3.48
CA THR A 502 -2.21 -7.38 4.26
C THR A 502 -1.80 -8.81 4.60
N TYR A 503 -2.74 -9.72 4.88
CA TYR A 503 -2.42 -11.06 5.40
C TYR A 503 -2.86 -12.17 4.44
N THR A 504 -4.14 -12.20 4.05
CA THR A 504 -4.74 -13.31 3.30
C THR A 504 -4.24 -13.39 1.85
N PHE A 505 -4.36 -12.30 1.11
CA PHE A 505 -4.04 -12.24 -0.31
C PHE A 505 -2.55 -12.47 -0.60
N PRO A 506 -1.58 -11.86 0.11
CA PRO A 506 -0.17 -12.20 -0.06
C PRO A 506 0.12 -13.69 0.11
N ALA A 507 -0.45 -14.33 1.15
CA ALA A 507 -0.28 -15.77 1.37
C ALA A 507 -0.80 -16.60 0.18
N PHE A 508 -2.01 -16.28 -0.30
CA PHE A 508 -2.59 -16.92 -1.47
C PHE A 508 -1.77 -16.72 -2.73
N LEU A 509 -1.26 -15.51 -2.96
CA LEU A 509 -0.37 -15.19 -4.08
C LEU A 509 0.92 -16.01 -4.03
N TYR A 510 1.53 -16.15 -2.85
CA TYR A 510 2.78 -16.88 -2.69
C TYR A 510 2.64 -18.37 -2.99
N ILE A 511 1.53 -18.99 -2.55
CA ILE A 511 1.24 -20.40 -2.85
C ILE A 511 1.18 -20.61 -4.37
N GLY A 512 0.48 -19.73 -5.10
CA GLY A 512 0.37 -19.84 -6.55
C GLY A 512 1.70 -19.61 -7.27
N TYR A 513 2.42 -18.57 -6.88
CA TYR A 513 3.74 -18.26 -7.41
C TYR A 513 4.72 -19.43 -7.22
N ARG A 514 4.78 -20.00 -6.01
CA ARG A 514 5.61 -21.17 -5.71
C ARG A 514 5.18 -22.40 -6.49
N CYS A 515 3.89 -22.72 -6.51
CA CYS A 515 3.39 -23.89 -7.24
C CYS A 515 3.77 -23.85 -8.72
N GLN A 516 3.74 -22.68 -9.36
CA GLN A 516 4.10 -22.58 -10.77
C GLN A 516 5.60 -22.70 -11.02
N ILE A 517 6.43 -22.09 -10.17
CA ILE A 517 7.89 -22.22 -10.23
C ILE A 517 8.31 -23.68 -10.01
N ASP A 518 7.76 -24.27 -8.96
CA ASP A 518 8.17 -25.57 -8.48
C ASP A 518 7.68 -26.73 -9.36
N ALA A 519 6.63 -26.50 -10.15
CA ALA A 519 6.09 -27.49 -11.06
C ALA A 519 6.92 -27.69 -12.34
N ALA A 520 7.87 -26.81 -12.64
CA ALA A 520 8.70 -26.90 -13.84
C ALA A 520 9.52 -28.21 -13.86
N LEU A 521 9.40 -28.96 -14.96
CA LEU A 521 10.17 -30.18 -15.22
C LEU A 521 11.45 -29.87 -16.02
N PRO A 522 12.48 -30.74 -15.96
CA PRO A 522 13.65 -30.61 -16.82
C PRO A 522 13.23 -30.58 -18.31
N GLY A 523 13.72 -29.59 -19.04
CA GLY A 523 13.37 -29.36 -20.46
C GLY A 523 12.17 -28.42 -20.69
N GLU A 524 11.43 -28.05 -19.64
CA GLU A 524 10.43 -26.99 -19.72
C GLU A 524 11.06 -25.62 -19.51
N GLY A 525 10.50 -24.61 -20.17
CA GLY A 525 10.98 -23.23 -20.04
C GLY A 525 10.53 -22.35 -21.20
N PHE A 526 10.91 -21.08 -21.10
CA PHE A 526 10.79 -20.12 -22.19
C PHE A 526 12.10 -20.07 -22.95
N ASP A 527 12.04 -20.31 -24.26
CA ASP A 527 13.16 -20.12 -25.16
C ASP A 527 13.09 -18.72 -25.80
N PRO A 528 14.08 -17.83 -25.55
CA PRO A 528 14.06 -16.47 -26.07
C PRO A 528 14.22 -16.37 -27.60
N VAL A 529 14.77 -17.40 -28.24
CA VAL A 529 15.02 -17.42 -29.69
C VAL A 529 13.74 -17.82 -30.42
N THR A 530 13.14 -18.93 -30.02
CA THR A 530 11.88 -19.41 -30.63
C THR A 530 10.64 -18.70 -30.08
N ARG A 531 10.76 -18.04 -28.92
CA ARG A 531 9.66 -17.39 -28.16
C ARG A 531 8.50 -18.33 -27.82
N VAL A 532 8.76 -19.63 -27.84
CA VAL A 532 7.80 -20.67 -27.47
C VAL A 532 8.09 -21.12 -26.04
N THR A 533 7.02 -21.20 -25.25
CA THR A 533 7.08 -21.80 -23.91
C THR A 533 6.77 -23.27 -24.01
N VAL A 534 7.76 -24.11 -23.69
CA VAL A 534 7.59 -25.56 -23.68
C VAL A 534 7.05 -25.99 -22.32
N ARG A 535 5.87 -26.59 -22.31
CA ARG A 535 5.25 -27.23 -21.14
C ARG A 535 4.87 -28.67 -21.52
N HIS A 536 5.30 -29.65 -20.73
CA HIS A 536 5.01 -31.06 -20.95
C HIS A 536 3.64 -31.46 -20.39
N ASP A 537 3.16 -30.74 -19.37
CA ASP A 537 1.82 -30.92 -18.81
C ASP A 537 1.17 -29.62 -18.33
N SER A 538 -0.14 -29.68 -18.11
CA SER A 538 -0.96 -28.55 -17.69
C SER A 538 -2.02 -28.98 -16.66
N GLY A 539 -2.71 -27.99 -16.07
CA GLY A 539 -3.82 -28.23 -15.14
C GLY A 539 -3.40 -28.78 -13.77
N LEU A 540 -4.32 -29.48 -13.10
CA LEU A 540 -4.21 -29.89 -11.69
C LEU A 540 -2.97 -30.75 -11.40
N LYS A 541 -2.52 -31.57 -12.35
CA LYS A 541 -1.32 -32.41 -12.19
C LYS A 541 -0.06 -31.56 -12.00
N ARG A 542 0.06 -30.45 -12.73
CA ARG A 542 1.17 -29.49 -12.61
C ARG A 542 1.12 -28.79 -11.25
N TRP A 543 -0.06 -28.28 -10.87
CA TRP A 543 -0.27 -27.58 -9.60
C TRP A 543 0.00 -28.46 -8.37
N THR A 544 -0.49 -29.70 -8.38
CA THR A 544 -0.24 -30.66 -7.29
C THR A 544 1.24 -31.02 -7.17
N ARG A 545 1.95 -31.21 -8.28
CA ARG A 545 3.41 -31.42 -8.28
C ARG A 545 4.15 -30.23 -7.68
N GLY A 546 3.84 -29.02 -8.12
CA GLY A 546 4.43 -27.79 -7.60
C GLY A 546 4.18 -27.62 -6.10
N PHE A 547 2.94 -27.87 -5.67
CA PHE A 547 2.57 -27.82 -4.25
C PHE A 547 3.38 -28.80 -3.41
N MET A 548 3.52 -30.06 -3.88
CA MET A 548 4.19 -31.13 -3.14
C MET A 548 5.71 -30.98 -3.08
N LYS A 549 6.35 -30.34 -4.07
CA LYS A 549 7.81 -30.14 -4.08
C LYS A 549 8.29 -29.38 -2.84
N ASN A 550 7.56 -28.32 -2.46
CA ASN A 550 7.82 -27.53 -1.26
C ASN A 550 6.61 -27.57 -0.31
N TRP A 551 6.10 -28.78 -0.03
CA TRP A 551 4.86 -28.98 0.73
C TRP A 551 4.85 -28.25 2.08
N HIS A 552 5.97 -28.22 2.80
CA HIS A 552 6.08 -27.59 4.12
C HIS A 552 5.84 -26.07 4.04
N VAL A 553 6.45 -25.38 3.08
CA VAL A 553 6.24 -23.94 2.87
C VAL A 553 4.81 -23.66 2.44
N ASN A 554 4.27 -24.46 1.50
CA ASN A 554 2.93 -24.26 0.97
C ASN A 554 1.84 -24.54 2.02
N VAL A 555 2.02 -25.55 2.88
CA VAL A 555 1.11 -25.83 4.01
C VAL A 555 1.14 -24.71 5.03
N ILE A 556 2.31 -24.19 5.40
CA ILE A 556 2.41 -23.06 6.34
C ILE A 556 1.68 -21.83 5.78
N ASN A 557 1.88 -21.51 4.50
CA ASN A 557 1.17 -20.39 3.86
C ASN A 557 -0.33 -20.65 3.72
N THR A 558 -0.75 -21.92 3.56
CA THR A 558 -2.17 -22.29 3.52
C THR A 558 -2.82 -22.07 4.89
N ILE A 559 -2.15 -22.48 5.98
CA ILE A 559 -2.61 -22.21 7.34
C ILE A 559 -2.69 -20.71 7.59
N TYR A 560 -1.67 -19.95 7.15
CA TYR A 560 -1.65 -18.50 7.28
C TYR A 560 -2.79 -17.82 6.49
N PHE A 561 -3.06 -18.28 5.26
CA PHE A 561 -4.21 -17.85 4.44
C PHE A 561 -5.54 -18.13 5.13
N LEU A 562 -5.74 -19.35 5.64
CA LEU A 562 -6.96 -19.72 6.37
C LEU A 562 -7.12 -18.93 7.66
N GLY A 563 -6.02 -18.69 8.38
CA GLY A 563 -5.99 -17.82 9.56
C GLY A 563 -6.43 -16.39 9.24
N GLY A 564 -5.95 -15.83 8.12
CA GLY A 564 -6.39 -14.53 7.62
C GLY A 564 -7.90 -14.49 7.34
N LEU A 565 -8.45 -15.51 6.67
CA LEU A 565 -9.89 -15.60 6.43
C LEU A 565 -10.71 -15.72 7.72
N VAL A 566 -10.24 -16.51 8.68
CA VAL A 566 -10.90 -16.65 9.99
C VAL A 566 -10.89 -15.33 10.74
N CYS A 567 -9.76 -14.62 10.78
CA CYS A 567 -9.67 -13.29 11.38
C CYS A 567 -10.56 -12.26 10.65
N SER A 568 -10.66 -12.35 9.31
CA SER A 568 -11.57 -11.51 8.53
C SER A 568 -13.03 -11.75 8.90
N GLY A 569 -13.45 -13.01 9.00
CA GLY A 569 -14.81 -13.39 9.41
C GLY A 569 -15.15 -12.96 10.83
N MET A 570 -14.27 -13.26 11.79
CA MET A 570 -14.45 -12.86 13.20
C MET A 570 -14.43 -11.34 13.37
N GLY A 571 -13.55 -10.66 12.65
CA GLY A 571 -13.46 -9.20 12.69
C GLY A 571 -14.70 -8.53 12.15
N SER A 572 -15.23 -9.05 11.05
CA SER A 572 -16.47 -8.54 10.45
C SER A 572 -17.66 -8.74 11.39
N TRP A 573 -17.77 -9.93 11.99
CA TRP A 573 -18.79 -10.23 12.98
C TRP A 573 -18.71 -9.27 14.19
N ALA A 574 -17.52 -9.09 14.78
CA ALA A 574 -17.34 -8.22 15.95
C ALA A 574 -17.65 -6.75 15.66
N ALA A 575 -17.31 -6.28 14.45
CA ALA A 575 -17.63 -4.91 14.03
C ALA A 575 -19.14 -4.72 13.80
N ILE A 576 -19.85 -5.73 13.28
CA ILE A 576 -21.31 -5.70 13.14
C ILE A 576 -21.99 -5.71 14.52
N GLU A 577 -21.56 -6.58 15.44
CA GLU A 577 -22.08 -6.60 16.82
C GLU A 577 -21.83 -5.27 17.54
N GLY A 578 -20.64 -4.67 17.36
CA GLY A 578 -20.32 -3.35 17.89
C GLY A 578 -21.26 -2.27 17.35
N LEU A 579 -21.52 -2.26 16.04
CA LEU A 579 -22.48 -1.32 15.44
C LEU A 579 -23.91 -1.54 15.96
N ILE A 580 -24.35 -2.78 16.12
CA ILE A 580 -25.67 -3.10 16.69
C ILE A 580 -25.77 -2.62 18.14
N ALA A 581 -24.72 -2.81 18.94
CA ALA A 581 -24.67 -2.36 20.32
C ALA A 581 -24.69 -0.83 20.43
N VAL A 582 -23.93 -0.14 19.57
CA VAL A 582 -23.81 1.32 19.60
C VAL A 582 -25.04 2.04 19.05
N PHE A 583 -25.70 1.50 18.03
CA PHE A 583 -26.92 2.08 17.45
C PHE A 583 -28.23 1.46 17.99
N GLY A 584 -28.14 0.45 18.85
CA GLY A 584 -29.29 -0.24 19.44
C GLY A 584 -29.98 0.55 20.56
N PRO A 585 -31.08 0.00 21.13
CA PRO A 585 -31.81 0.64 22.23
C PRO A 585 -30.90 0.87 23.46
N GLY A 586 -30.64 2.13 23.81
CA GLY A 586 -29.75 2.51 24.92
C GLY A 586 -28.29 2.79 24.51
N GLY A 587 -27.97 2.72 23.21
CA GLY A 587 -26.68 3.14 22.64
C GLY A 587 -26.58 4.65 22.38
N THR A 588 -25.53 5.07 21.64
CA THR A 588 -25.25 6.48 21.38
C THR A 588 -26.24 7.13 20.40
N VAL A 589 -26.49 8.43 20.56
CA VAL A 589 -27.49 9.24 19.82
C VAL A 589 -27.04 9.77 18.45
N ALA A 590 -25.91 9.31 17.90
CA ALA A 590 -25.42 9.81 16.62
C ALA A 590 -26.37 9.46 15.48
N SER A 591 -27.07 10.47 14.93
CA SER A 591 -28.04 10.30 13.85
C SER A 591 -27.37 10.48 12.48
N SER A 592 -27.81 9.70 11.50
CA SER A 592 -27.37 9.84 10.10
C SER A 592 -27.62 11.28 9.63
N TYR A 593 -26.61 11.88 8.99
CA TYR A 593 -26.67 13.27 8.52
C TYR A 593 -26.98 14.32 9.62
N GLY A 594 -26.66 14.02 10.88
CA GLY A 594 -26.90 14.90 12.02
C GLY A 594 -25.83 15.98 12.22
N CYS A 595 -26.19 17.07 12.91
CA CYS A 595 -25.24 18.15 13.23
C CYS A 595 -24.38 17.91 14.46
N ALA A 596 -24.78 16.99 15.34
CA ALA A 596 -23.98 16.58 16.48
C ALA A 596 -22.77 15.77 16.01
N SER A 597 -21.59 16.09 16.53
CA SER A 597 -20.38 15.33 16.20
C SER A 597 -20.45 13.96 16.88
N PRO A 598 -20.19 12.86 16.15
CA PRO A 598 -19.93 11.57 16.79
C PRO A 598 -18.55 11.67 17.44
N VAL A 599 -18.53 11.74 18.78
CA VAL A 599 -17.31 12.05 19.55
C VAL A 599 -16.26 10.95 19.44
#